data_AF-A0A0F9HIP2-F1
#
_entry.id   AF-A0A0F9HIP2-F1
#
_cell.length_a   1.000
_cell.length_b   1.000
_cell.length_c   1.000
_cell.angle_alpha   90.00
_cell.angle_beta   90.00
_cell.angle_gamma   90.00
#
_symmetry.space_group_name_H-M   'P 1'
#
loop_
_entity.id
_entity.type
_entity.pdbx_description
1 polymer ?
#
loop_
_entity_poly.entity_id
_entity_poly.type
_entity_poly.pdbx_seq_one_letter_code
_entity_poly.pdbx_strand_id
1 'polypeptide(L)'
;MSAKPLLEVVDNHACATSCPECPFAGPRVGSKGDPMSPIVYVAESPGVQEVRHGEPLVGPTGKIFHQFVPNDGSVYVLNAMECYPPMAMKNEKIMNFAAHACRERLLDKIEMYPRRLVVAMGNSAVRSLTGVWDYKITQIRGRLIPSHLAELGIMPIVHIAALMKGGGSFRQWREDILYALELGSGASPRTHIPADVQVVSPFIPQSGIDWLFNEVLCYESNELTGDIETTGFDHTNDRILSLGVTPQNDKGISYCFYPWHFPLIKKYLESREISWAWHNGKFDIKFLRRAGIKARVDDDTLLMSYTLDEEGGVHDLETVSADVLDAPDYKYMIQPYLP
;
A
#
# COMPACT_ATOMS: atom_id res chain seq x y z
N MET A 1 -2.69 -5.53 49.19
CA MET A 1 -3.13 -4.20 48.72
C MET A 1 -4.00 -4.42 47.50
N SER A 2 -5.30 -4.15 47.63
CA SER A 2 -6.32 -4.44 46.61
C SER A 2 -6.07 -3.63 45.33
N ALA A 3 -6.06 -4.29 44.17
CA ALA A 3 -5.99 -3.63 42.88
C ALA A 3 -7.28 -2.81 42.68
N LYS A 4 -7.16 -1.48 42.68
CA LYS A 4 -8.26 -0.60 42.27
C LYS A 4 -8.70 -0.98 40.85
N PRO A 5 -10.02 -1.05 40.56
CA PRO A 5 -10.50 -1.36 39.22
C PRO A 5 -9.92 -0.35 38.21
N LEU A 6 -9.45 -0.84 37.05
CA LEU A 6 -8.85 -0.02 35.98
C LEU A 6 -9.70 1.20 35.55
N LEU A 7 -11.02 1.16 35.81
CA LEU A 7 -11.99 2.21 35.53
C LEU A 7 -11.86 3.44 36.45
N GLU A 8 -11.50 3.28 37.73
CA GLU A 8 -11.42 4.40 38.69
C GLU A 8 -10.28 5.40 38.42
N VAL A 9 -9.27 4.97 37.67
CA VAL A 9 -8.12 5.83 37.31
C VAL A 9 -8.49 6.80 36.18
N VAL A 10 -9.44 6.43 35.33
CA VAL A 10 -9.87 7.23 34.17
C VAL A 10 -10.88 8.30 34.57
N ASP A 11 -11.72 8.04 35.58
CA ASP A 11 -12.73 8.99 36.07
C ASP A 11 -12.18 10.17 36.88
N ASN A 12 -10.97 10.04 37.45
CA ASN A 12 -10.38 11.09 38.30
C ASN A 12 -9.43 12.06 37.58
N HIS A 13 -9.23 11.91 36.26
CA HIS A 13 -8.48 12.88 35.46
C HIS A 13 -9.45 13.86 34.79
N ALA A 14 -10.06 14.72 35.60
CA ALA A 14 -10.70 15.93 35.08
C ALA A 14 -9.61 16.76 34.37
N CYS A 15 -9.68 16.80 33.03
CA CYS A 15 -8.71 17.53 32.24
C CYS A 15 -8.90 19.05 32.44
N ALA A 16 -7.86 19.74 32.88
CA ALA A 16 -7.85 21.19 33.10
C ALA A 16 -7.93 22.03 31.80
N THR A 17 -7.93 21.39 30.63
CA THR A 17 -8.04 22.05 29.32
C THR A 17 -9.16 21.41 28.53
N SER A 18 -10.23 22.16 28.26
CA SER A 18 -11.31 21.71 27.38
C SER A 18 -10.74 21.34 26.01
N CYS A 19 -11.23 20.23 25.45
CA CYS A 19 -11.08 19.90 24.04
C CYS A 19 -12.37 20.39 23.37
N PRO A 20 -12.39 21.62 22.83
CA PRO A 20 -13.64 22.20 22.37
C PRO A 20 -14.29 21.28 21.34
N GLU A 21 -15.60 21.06 21.50
CA GLU A 21 -16.44 20.30 20.56
C GLU A 21 -16.11 18.80 20.43
N CYS A 22 -15.12 18.28 21.17
CA CYS A 22 -14.81 16.85 21.17
C CYS A 22 -15.81 16.06 22.02
N PRO A 23 -16.46 15.01 21.48
CA PRO A 23 -17.51 14.27 22.18
C PRO A 23 -16.98 13.38 23.30
N PHE A 24 -15.68 13.09 23.34
CA PHE A 24 -15.12 12.15 24.32
C PHE A 24 -15.09 12.72 25.73
N ALA A 25 -14.88 14.04 25.88
CA ALA A 25 -14.70 14.72 27.16
C ALA A 25 -13.73 14.01 28.14
N GLY A 26 -12.83 13.17 27.61
CA GLY A 26 -11.94 12.31 28.38
C GLY A 26 -10.58 12.94 28.63
N PRO A 27 -9.73 12.28 29.45
CA PRO A 27 -8.37 12.74 29.71
C PRO A 27 -7.59 12.94 28.42
N ARG A 28 -6.86 14.06 28.34
CA ARG A 28 -6.02 14.40 27.19
C ARG A 28 -4.61 13.83 27.37
N VAL A 29 -4.04 13.37 26.26
CA VAL A 29 -2.62 13.01 26.17
C VAL A 29 -1.98 13.91 25.12
N GLY A 30 -0.83 14.47 25.50
CA GLY A 30 -0.07 15.38 24.65
C GLY A 30 0.67 14.68 23.52
N SER A 31 1.68 15.37 23.00
CA SER A 31 2.64 14.85 22.04
C SER A 31 3.82 14.18 22.74
N LYS A 32 4.65 13.47 21.97
CA LYS A 32 5.94 12.94 22.43
C LYS A 32 7.04 13.19 21.42
N GLY A 33 8.27 13.41 21.92
CA GLY A 33 9.48 13.60 21.12
C GLY A 33 9.64 15.02 20.60
N ASP A 34 10.53 15.19 19.63
CA ASP A 34 10.98 16.50 19.14
C ASP A 34 9.96 17.18 18.21
N PRO A 35 9.37 18.33 18.59
CA PRO A 35 8.48 19.09 17.72
C PRO A 35 9.11 19.56 16.41
N MET A 36 10.44 19.63 16.30
CA MET A 36 11.17 20.00 15.08
C MET A 36 11.50 18.82 14.17
N SER A 37 11.15 17.59 14.55
CA SER A 37 11.48 16.40 13.76
C SER A 37 10.92 16.49 12.33
N PRO A 38 11.71 16.15 11.29
CA PRO A 38 11.24 16.17 9.91
C PRO A 38 10.19 15.08 9.64
N ILE A 39 10.07 14.07 10.51
CA ILE A 39 9.07 13.02 10.42
C ILE A 39 8.10 13.09 11.61
N VAL A 40 6.80 13.05 11.30
CA VAL A 40 5.73 13.07 12.31
C VAL A 40 4.87 11.82 12.16
N TYR A 41 4.61 11.13 13.27
CA TYR A 41 3.70 10.00 13.32
C TYR A 41 2.39 10.39 14.00
N VAL A 42 1.26 10.13 13.35
CA VAL A 42 -0.07 10.46 13.86
C VAL A 42 -0.85 9.18 14.13
N ALA A 43 -1.07 8.87 15.41
CA ALA A 43 -1.90 7.78 15.88
C ALA A 43 -3.39 8.17 15.93
N GLU A 44 -4.28 7.23 16.28
CA GLU A 44 -5.72 7.48 16.34
C GLU A 44 -6.10 8.32 17.57
N SER A 45 -5.97 7.74 18.75
CA SER A 45 -6.36 8.33 20.02
C SER A 45 -5.61 7.67 21.17
N PRO A 46 -5.54 8.29 22.36
CA PRO A 46 -4.90 7.70 23.52
C PRO A 46 -5.62 6.42 23.95
N GLY A 47 -4.85 5.42 24.39
CA GLY A 47 -5.35 4.28 25.13
C GLY A 47 -5.20 4.48 26.65
N VAL A 48 -5.55 3.44 27.40
CA VAL A 48 -5.51 3.49 28.88
C VAL A 48 -4.09 3.67 29.40
N GLN A 49 -3.09 3.08 28.74
CA GLN A 49 -1.70 3.22 29.17
C GLN A 49 -1.16 4.61 28.86
N GLU A 50 -1.54 5.16 27.71
CA GLU A 50 -1.18 6.52 27.30
C GLU A 50 -1.72 7.56 28.29
N VAL A 51 -2.99 7.41 28.71
CA VAL A 51 -3.58 8.29 29.75
C VAL A 51 -2.81 8.21 31.07
N ARG A 52 -2.39 7.00 31.47
CA ARG A 52 -1.67 6.80 32.75
C ARG A 52 -0.28 7.40 32.75
N HIS A 53 0.42 7.36 31.62
CA HIS A 53 1.79 7.86 31.51
C HIS A 53 1.86 9.30 31.00
N GLY A 54 0.77 9.83 30.43
CA GLY A 54 0.73 11.16 29.82
C GLY A 54 1.40 11.25 28.45
N GLU A 55 1.78 10.12 27.84
CA GLU A 55 2.49 10.05 26.56
C GLU A 55 1.81 9.11 25.55
N PRO A 56 1.80 9.44 24.24
CA PRO A 56 1.31 8.54 23.19
C PRO A 56 2.23 7.32 22.99
N LEU A 57 1.66 6.24 22.43
CA LEU A 57 2.35 5.01 22.01
C LEU A 57 3.21 4.34 23.11
N VAL A 58 2.72 4.32 24.36
CA VAL A 58 3.36 3.56 25.45
C VAL A 58 2.69 2.20 25.72
N GLY A 59 1.51 1.96 25.14
CA GLY A 59 0.76 0.71 25.25
C GLY A 59 1.31 -0.45 24.39
N PRO A 60 0.56 -1.56 24.27
CA PRO A 60 0.98 -2.73 23.49
C PRO A 60 1.28 -2.44 22.02
N THR A 61 0.47 -1.59 21.37
CA THR A 61 0.70 -1.15 20.00
C THR A 61 1.98 -0.32 19.89
N GLY A 62 2.20 0.57 20.85
CA GLY A 62 3.42 1.38 20.97
C GLY A 62 4.67 0.54 21.14
N LYS A 63 4.61 -0.56 21.91
CA LYS A 63 5.74 -1.49 22.05
C LYS A 63 6.15 -2.13 20.72
N ILE A 64 5.18 -2.47 19.86
CA ILE A 64 5.46 -3.01 18.53
C ILE A 64 6.02 -1.90 17.62
N PHE A 65 5.41 -0.72 17.63
CA PHE A 65 5.88 0.45 16.89
C PHE A 65 7.36 0.76 17.20
N HIS A 66 7.70 0.79 18.48
CA HIS A 66 9.04 1.12 18.96
C HIS A 66 10.09 0.01 18.79
N GLN A 67 9.73 -1.15 18.24
CA GLN A 67 10.72 -2.11 17.73
C GLN A 67 11.36 -1.66 16.42
N PHE A 68 10.67 -0.79 15.67
CA PHE A 68 11.11 -0.30 14.37
C PHE A 68 11.46 1.19 14.40
N VAL A 69 10.72 1.98 15.17
CA VAL A 69 10.92 3.43 15.28
C VAL A 69 11.60 3.78 16.62
N PRO A 70 12.72 4.52 16.62
CA PRO A 70 13.41 4.91 17.84
C PRO A 70 12.48 5.58 18.87
N ASN A 71 12.61 5.17 20.13
CA ASN A 71 11.91 5.77 21.27
C ASN A 71 12.85 6.67 22.09
N ASP A 72 13.79 7.33 21.43
CA ASP A 72 14.80 8.22 22.01
C ASP A 72 14.39 9.70 21.98
N GLY A 73 13.20 10.00 21.46
CA GLY A 73 12.67 11.35 21.30
C GLY A 73 13.03 12.03 19.99
N SER A 74 13.72 11.35 19.07
CA SER A 74 14.09 11.89 17.74
C SER A 74 12.91 12.11 16.79
N VAL A 75 11.79 11.40 17.00
CA VAL A 75 10.58 11.49 16.18
C VAL A 75 9.48 12.23 16.91
N TYR A 76 8.60 12.92 16.16
CA TYR A 76 7.44 13.57 16.75
C TYR A 76 6.21 12.67 16.65
N VAL A 77 5.55 12.39 17.78
CA VAL A 77 4.35 11.55 17.84
C VAL A 77 3.16 12.35 18.34
N LEU A 78 2.07 12.29 17.56
CA LEU A 78 0.78 12.93 17.81
C LEU A 78 -0.35 11.90 17.79
N ASN A 79 -1.54 12.31 18.23
CA ASN A 79 -2.79 11.61 17.98
C ASN A 79 -3.74 12.50 17.17
N ALA A 80 -4.56 11.89 16.31
CA ALA A 80 -5.62 12.58 15.59
C ALA A 80 -6.69 13.12 16.54
N MET A 81 -7.00 12.37 17.59
CA MET A 81 -7.84 12.81 18.71
C MET A 81 -7.00 12.85 19.97
N GLU A 82 -6.99 13.97 20.68
CA GLU A 82 -6.16 14.14 21.89
C GLU A 82 -6.77 13.51 23.15
N CYS A 83 -8.07 13.24 23.14
CA CYS A 83 -8.82 12.70 24.27
C CYS A 83 -8.96 11.18 24.18
N TYR A 84 -8.85 10.49 25.32
CA TYR A 84 -9.19 9.08 25.43
C TYR A 84 -10.69 8.83 25.12
N PRO A 85 -11.03 7.96 24.15
CA PRO A 85 -12.41 7.61 23.84
C PRO A 85 -12.99 6.61 24.86
N PRO A 86 -14.10 6.95 25.55
CA PRO A 86 -14.85 5.97 26.34
C PRO A 86 -15.28 4.78 25.49
N MET A 87 -15.32 3.57 26.06
CA MET A 87 -15.61 2.34 25.30
C MET A 87 -16.97 2.42 24.56
N ALA A 88 -17.99 2.98 25.20
CA ALA A 88 -19.32 3.16 24.61
C ALA A 88 -19.33 4.12 23.39
N MET A 89 -18.28 4.91 23.22
CA MET A 89 -18.14 5.92 22.15
C MET A 89 -17.23 5.46 21.01
N LYS A 90 -16.70 4.22 21.05
CA LYS A 90 -15.85 3.64 20.00
C LYS A 90 -16.64 3.10 18.81
N ASN A 91 -17.48 3.94 18.20
CA ASN A 91 -18.08 3.67 16.90
C ASN A 91 -17.60 4.68 15.87
N GLU A 92 -17.57 4.28 14.59
CA GLU A 92 -16.96 5.06 13.52
C GLU A 92 -17.54 6.48 13.41
N LYS A 93 -18.86 6.65 13.57
CA LYS A 93 -19.50 7.97 13.47
C LYS A 93 -18.99 8.94 14.55
N ILE A 94 -18.92 8.50 15.80
CA ILE A 94 -18.43 9.33 16.90
C ILE A 94 -16.93 9.58 16.77
N MET A 95 -16.15 8.56 16.37
CA MET A 95 -14.72 8.70 16.13
C MET A 95 -14.43 9.75 15.04
N ASN A 96 -15.16 9.71 13.92
CA ASN A 96 -15.03 10.71 12.85
C ASN A 96 -15.41 12.12 13.34
N PHE A 97 -16.46 12.26 14.15
CA PHE A 97 -16.83 13.56 14.72
C PHE A 97 -15.75 14.09 15.68
N ALA A 98 -15.19 13.23 16.54
CA ALA A 98 -14.10 13.61 17.44
C ALA A 98 -12.82 14.00 16.70
N ALA A 99 -12.48 13.24 15.66
CA ALA A 99 -11.38 13.53 14.75
C ALA A 99 -11.56 14.89 14.06
N HIS A 100 -12.77 15.17 13.56
CA HIS A 100 -13.10 16.46 12.95
C HIS A 100 -12.91 17.62 13.93
N ALA A 101 -13.45 17.49 15.16
CA ALA A 101 -13.31 18.51 16.20
C ALA A 101 -11.85 18.76 16.64
N CYS A 102 -10.95 17.78 16.47
CA CYS A 102 -9.54 17.89 16.81
C CYS A 102 -8.63 18.30 15.65
N ARG A 103 -9.16 18.29 14.41
CA ARG A 103 -8.37 18.46 13.19
C ARG A 103 -7.51 19.72 13.19
N GLU A 104 -8.10 20.89 13.41
CA GLU A 104 -7.35 22.16 13.32
C GLU A 104 -6.16 22.19 14.29
N ARG A 105 -6.36 21.70 15.53
CA ARG A 105 -5.28 21.60 16.53
C ARG A 105 -4.17 20.63 16.13
N LEU A 106 -4.52 19.55 15.43
CA LEU A 106 -3.55 18.61 14.88
C LEU A 106 -2.73 19.28 13.77
N LEU A 107 -3.40 19.97 12.84
CA LEU A 107 -2.75 20.65 11.72
C LEU A 107 -1.81 21.76 12.21
N ASP A 108 -2.25 22.60 13.15
CA ASP A 108 -1.43 23.66 13.75
C ASP A 108 -0.09 23.14 14.29
N LYS A 109 -0.09 21.96 14.94
CA LYS A 109 1.13 21.33 15.48
C LYS A 109 2.07 20.82 14.40
N ILE A 110 1.52 20.33 13.29
CA ILE A 110 2.30 19.80 12.18
C ILE A 110 2.91 20.97 11.40
N GLU A 111 2.11 21.98 11.07
CA GLU A 111 2.50 23.15 10.25
C GLU A 111 3.48 24.08 10.96
N MET A 112 3.59 24.01 12.29
CA MET A 112 4.53 24.83 13.08
C MET A 112 6.00 24.69 12.64
N TYR A 113 6.39 23.54 12.09
CA TYR A 113 7.74 23.28 11.61
C TYR A 113 7.70 22.58 10.25
N PRO A 114 8.68 22.82 9.36
CA PRO A 114 8.75 22.13 8.08
C PRO A 114 8.90 20.62 8.31
N ARG A 115 8.05 19.83 7.64
CA ARG A 115 8.10 18.37 7.68
C ARG A 115 8.58 17.83 6.35
N ARG A 116 9.38 16.79 6.40
CA ARG A 116 9.68 15.95 5.24
C ARG A 116 8.55 14.97 4.97
N LEU A 117 8.03 14.34 6.02
CA LEU A 117 7.01 13.30 5.92
C LEU A 117 6.04 13.31 7.11
N VAL A 118 4.75 13.13 6.85
CA VAL A 118 3.75 12.82 7.89
C VAL A 118 3.24 11.40 7.69
N VAL A 119 3.35 10.56 8.72
CA VAL A 119 2.90 9.17 8.71
C VAL A 119 1.57 9.05 9.43
N ALA A 120 0.53 8.65 8.71
CA ALA A 120 -0.84 8.55 9.22
C ALA A 120 -1.19 7.10 9.57
N MET A 121 -1.36 6.79 10.86
CA MET A 121 -1.61 5.42 11.33
C MET A 121 -3.11 5.14 11.46
N GLY A 122 -3.69 4.54 10.43
CA GLY A 122 -5.10 4.16 10.37
C GLY A 122 -6.05 5.22 9.81
N ASN A 123 -7.33 4.84 9.69
CA ASN A 123 -8.38 5.68 9.09
C ASN A 123 -8.52 7.04 9.78
N SER A 124 -8.59 7.05 11.12
CA SER A 124 -8.78 8.27 11.88
C SER A 124 -7.66 9.28 11.62
N ALA A 125 -6.41 8.83 11.56
CA ALA A 125 -5.26 9.68 11.28
C ALA A 125 -5.29 10.23 9.85
N VAL A 126 -5.43 9.36 8.85
CA VAL A 126 -5.39 9.82 7.44
C VAL A 126 -6.54 10.76 7.13
N ARG A 127 -7.77 10.46 7.57
CA ARG A 127 -8.94 11.33 7.40
C ARG A 127 -8.75 12.67 8.10
N SER A 128 -8.17 12.67 9.31
CA SER A 128 -7.89 13.90 10.07
C SER A 128 -6.79 14.75 9.46
N LEU A 129 -5.91 14.20 8.63
CA LEU A 129 -4.86 14.95 7.95
C LEU A 129 -5.32 15.44 6.58
N THR A 130 -5.97 14.59 5.80
CA THR A 130 -6.38 14.90 4.42
C THR A 130 -7.71 15.66 4.35
N GLY A 131 -8.60 15.48 5.33
CA GLY A 131 -9.96 16.03 5.31
C GLY A 131 -10.92 15.21 4.44
N VAL A 132 -10.44 14.09 3.90
CA VAL A 132 -11.17 13.20 3.00
C VAL A 132 -11.67 12.01 3.83
N TRP A 133 -12.95 12.05 4.22
CA TRP A 133 -13.53 11.16 5.23
C TRP A 133 -13.94 9.77 4.72
N ASP A 134 -13.98 9.58 3.41
CA ASP A 134 -14.30 8.32 2.72
C ASP A 134 -13.08 7.43 2.47
N TYR A 135 -11.87 7.93 2.71
CA TYR A 135 -10.65 7.13 2.64
C TYR A 135 -10.72 5.87 3.50
N LYS A 136 -10.24 4.78 2.90
CA LYS A 136 -10.09 3.45 3.50
C LYS A 136 -8.61 3.09 3.52
N ILE A 137 -8.05 2.93 4.70
CA ILE A 137 -6.62 2.69 4.90
C ILE A 137 -6.09 1.49 4.11
N THR A 138 -6.89 0.43 3.95
CA THR A 138 -6.51 -0.78 3.23
C THR A 138 -6.29 -0.55 1.73
N GLN A 139 -6.83 0.54 1.15
CA GLN A 139 -6.70 0.86 -0.27
C GLN A 139 -5.58 1.86 -0.56
N ILE A 140 -5.13 2.61 0.45
CA ILE A 140 -4.21 3.74 0.29
C ILE A 140 -2.93 3.61 1.11
N ARG A 141 -2.78 2.52 1.90
CA ARG A 141 -1.54 2.28 2.67
C ARG A 141 -0.32 2.23 1.74
N GLY A 142 0.82 2.67 2.25
CA GLY A 142 2.10 2.59 1.54
C GLY A 142 2.29 3.60 0.40
N ARG A 143 1.24 4.33 0.00
CA ARG A 143 1.30 5.33 -1.08
C ARG A 143 1.35 6.75 -0.54
N LEU A 144 2.17 7.60 -1.15
CA LEU A 144 2.24 9.01 -0.75
C LEU A 144 1.02 9.78 -1.26
N ILE A 145 0.34 10.46 -0.35
CA ILE A 145 -0.73 11.41 -0.67
C ILE A 145 -0.11 12.82 -0.67
N PRO A 146 -0.11 13.52 -1.82
CA PRO A 146 0.36 14.90 -1.88
C PRO A 146 -0.37 15.78 -0.87
N SER A 147 0.38 16.58 -0.12
CA SER A 147 -0.16 17.47 0.91
C SER A 147 0.81 18.61 1.19
N HIS A 148 0.28 19.78 1.54
CA HIS A 148 1.11 20.93 1.96
C HIS A 148 1.72 20.74 3.36
N LEU A 149 1.26 19.75 4.12
CA LEU A 149 1.73 19.50 5.49
C LEU A 149 3.18 18.97 5.54
N ALA A 150 3.72 18.47 4.42
CA ALA A 150 5.06 17.92 4.33
C ALA A 150 5.59 17.94 2.90
N GLU A 151 6.92 18.01 2.74
CA GLU A 151 7.62 17.99 1.45
C GLU A 151 7.23 16.80 0.56
N LEU A 152 7.24 15.58 1.13
CA LEU A 152 6.86 14.35 0.42
C LEU A 152 5.35 14.04 0.52
N GLY A 153 4.64 14.74 1.40
CA GLY A 153 3.22 14.51 1.69
C GLY A 153 2.95 13.57 2.87
N ILE A 154 1.79 12.91 2.83
CA ILE A 154 1.29 12.04 3.89
C ILE A 154 1.42 10.59 3.44
N MET A 155 2.05 9.74 4.26
CA MET A 155 2.10 8.29 4.04
C MET A 155 1.13 7.57 4.99
N PRO A 156 0.01 7.02 4.48
CA PRO A 156 -0.89 6.23 5.28
C PRO A 156 -0.30 4.84 5.55
N ILE A 157 -0.46 4.36 6.79
CA ILE A 157 -0.11 2.98 7.18
C ILE A 157 -1.24 2.37 8.01
N VAL A 158 -1.37 1.05 8.00
CA VAL A 158 -2.35 0.36 8.84
C VAL A 158 -2.02 0.57 10.32
N HIS A 159 -3.04 0.80 11.15
CA HIS A 159 -2.84 0.91 12.59
C HIS A 159 -2.59 -0.48 13.22
N ILE A 160 -1.58 -0.60 14.09
CA ILE A 160 -1.14 -1.88 14.69
C ILE A 160 -2.29 -2.60 15.42
N ALA A 161 -3.21 -1.86 16.05
CA ALA A 161 -4.38 -2.47 16.70
C ALA A 161 -5.29 -3.26 15.74
N ALA A 162 -5.29 -2.96 14.43
CA ALA A 162 -5.99 -3.76 13.43
C ALA A 162 -5.27 -5.10 13.22
N LEU A 163 -3.93 -5.08 13.09
CA LEU A 163 -3.10 -6.28 12.95
C LEU A 163 -3.29 -7.23 14.14
N MET A 164 -3.32 -6.69 15.37
CA MET A 164 -3.55 -7.47 16.59
C MET A 164 -4.92 -8.16 16.65
N LYS A 165 -5.90 -7.68 15.85
CA LYS A 165 -7.24 -8.27 15.73
C LYS A 165 -7.35 -9.22 14.54
N GLY A 166 -6.24 -9.55 13.89
CA GLY A 166 -6.20 -10.38 12.67
C GLY A 166 -6.55 -9.60 11.40
N GLY A 167 -6.60 -8.27 11.45
CA GLY A 167 -6.88 -7.43 10.29
C GLY A 167 -5.60 -6.94 9.63
N GLY A 168 -5.30 -7.45 8.43
CA GLY A 168 -4.15 -7.04 7.61
C GLY A 168 -2.92 -7.94 7.77
N SER A 169 -1.85 -7.59 7.05
CA SER A 169 -0.57 -8.30 7.07
C SER A 169 0.47 -7.54 7.90
N PHE A 170 1.12 -8.24 8.84
CA PHE A 170 2.20 -7.66 9.63
C PHE A 170 3.41 -7.33 8.75
N ARG A 171 3.70 -8.15 7.75
CA ARG A 171 4.74 -7.88 6.76
C ARG A 171 4.49 -6.58 5.99
N GLN A 172 3.28 -6.38 5.46
CA GLN A 172 2.95 -5.13 4.76
C GLN A 172 3.13 -3.92 5.66
N TRP A 173 2.69 -4.04 6.92
CA TRP A 173 2.88 -2.97 7.90
C TRP A 173 4.37 -2.72 8.22
N ARG A 174 5.18 -3.78 8.31
CA ARG A 174 6.63 -3.69 8.51
C ARG A 174 7.28 -2.96 7.33
N GLU A 175 6.95 -3.36 6.10
CA GLU A 175 7.46 -2.75 4.87
C GLU A 175 7.05 -1.29 4.76
N ASP A 176 5.82 -0.93 5.13
CA ASP A 176 5.37 0.46 5.22
C ASP A 176 6.20 1.30 6.20
N ILE A 177 6.45 0.77 7.40
CA ILE A 177 7.22 1.48 8.42
C ILE A 177 8.68 1.65 7.98
N LEU A 178 9.29 0.62 7.41
CA LEU A 178 10.65 0.69 6.90
C LEU A 178 10.76 1.72 5.77
N TYR A 179 9.80 1.71 4.84
CA TYR A 179 9.77 2.70 3.77
C TYR A 179 9.57 4.13 4.30
N ALA A 180 8.69 4.33 5.29
CA ALA A 180 8.54 5.63 5.94
C ALA A 180 9.84 6.13 6.59
N LEU A 181 10.61 5.22 7.21
CA LEU A 181 11.92 5.53 7.80
C LEU A 181 12.97 5.88 6.73
N GLU A 182 13.00 5.15 5.62
CA GLU A 182 13.87 5.45 4.47
C GLU A 182 13.57 6.85 3.91
N LEU A 183 12.29 7.14 3.66
CA LEU A 183 11.84 8.46 3.21
C LEU A 183 12.22 9.54 4.21
N GLY A 184 11.96 9.33 5.50
CA GLY A 184 12.34 10.25 6.58
C GLY A 184 13.85 10.51 6.65
N SER A 185 14.66 9.53 6.25
CA SER A 185 16.14 9.60 6.24
C SER A 185 16.72 10.22 4.95
N GLY A 186 15.87 10.67 4.03
CA GLY A 186 16.30 11.36 2.80
C GLY A 186 16.21 10.53 1.52
N ALA A 187 15.69 9.29 1.56
CA ALA A 187 15.42 8.54 0.34
C ALA A 187 14.36 9.25 -0.51
N SER A 188 14.42 9.01 -1.82
CA SER A 188 13.39 9.45 -2.76
C SER A 188 12.21 8.48 -2.76
N PRO A 189 10.98 8.97 -3.00
CA PRO A 189 9.83 8.11 -3.22
C PRO A 189 10.04 7.08 -4.33
N ARG A 190 9.43 5.90 -4.15
CA ARG A 190 9.15 4.96 -5.23
C ARG A 190 8.44 5.69 -6.36
N THR A 191 8.84 5.37 -7.59
CA THR A 191 8.28 6.03 -8.78
C THR A 191 7.54 4.99 -9.60
N HIS A 192 6.23 5.20 -9.76
CA HIS A 192 5.46 4.46 -10.74
C HIS A 192 5.87 4.88 -12.13
N ILE A 193 6.26 3.91 -12.95
CA ILE A 193 6.52 4.09 -14.37
C ILE A 193 5.25 3.64 -15.09
N PRO A 194 4.35 4.55 -15.50
CA PRO A 194 3.19 4.17 -16.27
C PRO A 194 3.63 3.59 -17.61
N ALA A 195 3.10 2.43 -17.95
CA ALA A 195 3.31 1.85 -19.28
C ALA A 195 2.43 2.58 -20.31
N ASP A 196 3.02 2.96 -21.44
CA ASP A 196 2.31 3.24 -22.68
C ASP A 196 1.80 1.92 -23.26
N VAL A 197 0.49 1.74 -23.26
CA VAL A 197 -0.13 0.48 -23.69
C VAL A 197 -0.44 0.57 -25.18
N GLN A 198 0.29 -0.21 -25.97
CA GLN A 198 0.10 -0.32 -27.40
C GLN A 198 -0.70 -1.58 -27.74
N VAL A 199 -1.92 -1.37 -28.25
CA VAL A 199 -2.75 -2.47 -28.73
C VAL A 199 -2.32 -2.85 -30.13
N VAL A 200 -1.90 -4.11 -30.30
CA VAL A 200 -1.46 -4.60 -31.62
C VAL A 200 -2.66 -4.69 -32.56
N SER A 201 -2.49 -4.16 -33.77
CA SER A 201 -3.56 -4.12 -34.78
C SER A 201 -4.01 -5.53 -35.17
N PRO A 202 -5.33 -5.80 -35.25
CA PRO A 202 -5.85 -7.11 -35.67
C PRO A 202 -5.51 -7.47 -37.12
N PHE A 203 -5.13 -6.49 -37.94
CA PHE A 203 -4.78 -6.68 -39.35
C PHE A 203 -3.26 -6.72 -39.60
N ILE A 204 -2.45 -6.82 -38.55
CA ILE A 204 -1.00 -6.88 -38.68
C ILE A 204 -0.57 -8.15 -39.46
N PRO A 205 0.20 -8.03 -40.56
CA PRO A 205 0.72 -9.20 -41.26
C PRO A 205 1.86 -9.86 -40.48
N GLN A 206 2.22 -11.09 -40.84
CA GLN A 206 3.34 -11.81 -40.22
C GLN A 206 4.65 -11.01 -40.24
N SER A 207 4.94 -10.28 -41.33
CA SER A 207 6.14 -9.43 -41.40
C SER A 207 6.13 -8.28 -40.39
N GLY A 208 4.95 -7.76 -40.04
CA GLY A 208 4.80 -6.73 -39.02
C GLY A 208 5.00 -7.29 -37.61
N ILE A 209 4.48 -8.50 -37.34
CA ILE A 209 4.75 -9.24 -36.10
C ILE A 209 6.25 -9.54 -35.97
N ASP A 210 6.87 -9.96 -37.07
CA ASP A 210 8.28 -10.29 -37.08
C ASP A 210 9.15 -9.07 -36.80
N TRP A 211 8.83 -7.95 -37.43
CA TRP A 211 9.46 -6.67 -37.14
C TRP A 211 9.26 -6.26 -35.68
N LEU A 212 8.04 -6.35 -35.14
CA LEU A 212 7.75 -5.99 -33.75
C LEU A 212 8.59 -6.82 -32.77
N PHE A 213 8.66 -8.14 -32.96
CA PHE A 213 9.46 -8.97 -32.06
C PHE A 213 10.96 -8.73 -32.22
N ASN A 214 11.47 -8.64 -33.45
CA ASN A 214 12.92 -8.59 -33.65
C ASN A 214 13.50 -7.18 -33.45
N GLU A 215 12.78 -6.14 -33.87
CA GLU A 215 13.28 -4.77 -33.92
C GLU A 215 12.73 -3.89 -32.78
N VAL A 216 11.80 -4.40 -31.98
CA VAL A 216 11.23 -3.64 -30.84
C VAL A 216 11.30 -4.43 -29.54
N LEU A 217 10.62 -5.57 -29.45
CA LEU A 217 10.56 -6.34 -28.19
C LEU A 217 11.90 -6.98 -27.84
N CYS A 218 12.57 -7.58 -28.82
CA CYS A 218 13.83 -8.29 -28.63
C CYS A 218 15.05 -7.50 -29.14
N TYR A 219 14.92 -6.20 -29.36
CA TYR A 219 15.97 -5.39 -29.98
C TYR A 219 17.26 -5.33 -29.13
N GLU A 220 17.13 -5.10 -27.82
CA GLU A 220 18.29 -5.00 -26.92
C GLU A 220 18.51 -6.26 -26.09
N SER A 221 17.46 -7.02 -25.77
CA SER A 221 17.54 -8.28 -25.05
C SER A 221 16.44 -9.23 -25.50
N ASN A 222 16.67 -10.54 -25.39
CA ASN A 222 15.63 -11.54 -25.63
C ASN A 222 14.86 -11.88 -24.34
N GLU A 223 14.80 -10.97 -23.37
CA GLU A 223 14.10 -11.18 -22.09
C GLU A 223 12.78 -10.42 -22.10
N LEU A 224 11.67 -11.17 -22.08
CA LEU A 224 10.32 -10.62 -22.15
C LEU A 224 9.55 -10.98 -20.89
N THR A 225 8.74 -10.03 -20.43
CA THR A 225 7.73 -10.28 -19.41
C THR A 225 6.38 -10.51 -20.07
N GLY A 226 5.60 -11.45 -19.53
CA GLY A 226 4.27 -11.79 -20.03
C GLY A 226 3.26 -11.93 -18.90
N ASP A 227 2.03 -11.50 -19.18
CA ASP A 227 0.88 -11.70 -18.30
C ASP A 227 -0.40 -11.92 -19.13
N ILE A 228 -1.27 -12.83 -18.69
CA ILE A 228 -2.47 -13.25 -19.45
C ILE A 228 -3.73 -12.93 -18.67
N GLU A 229 -4.59 -12.13 -19.29
CA GLU A 229 -5.93 -11.89 -18.78
C GLU A 229 -6.90 -12.95 -19.32
N THR A 230 -7.75 -13.48 -18.45
CA THR A 230 -8.65 -14.61 -18.74
C THR A 230 -10.05 -14.36 -18.20
N THR A 231 -11.05 -15.08 -18.70
CA THR A 231 -12.44 -15.00 -18.17
C THR A 231 -12.61 -15.61 -16.79
N GLY A 232 -11.62 -16.38 -16.33
CA GLY A 232 -11.65 -17.12 -15.07
C GLY A 232 -10.43 -18.03 -14.95
N PHE A 233 -10.31 -18.75 -13.84
CA PHE A 233 -9.11 -19.53 -13.49
C PHE A 233 -9.08 -20.94 -14.10
N ASP A 234 -10.15 -21.40 -14.71
CA ASP A 234 -10.22 -22.75 -15.27
C ASP A 234 -9.74 -22.78 -16.72
N HIS A 235 -8.45 -23.05 -16.91
CA HIS A 235 -7.85 -23.19 -18.24
C HIS A 235 -8.56 -24.19 -19.19
N THR A 236 -9.41 -25.08 -18.68
CA THR A 236 -10.18 -26.04 -19.50
C THR A 236 -11.51 -25.48 -20.02
N ASN A 237 -12.09 -24.47 -19.37
CA ASN A 237 -13.39 -23.91 -19.73
C ASN A 237 -13.32 -22.42 -20.07
N ASP A 238 -12.46 -21.68 -19.37
CA ASP A 238 -12.21 -20.26 -19.59
C ASP A 238 -11.36 -20.02 -20.84
N ARG A 239 -11.41 -18.77 -21.30
CA ARG A 239 -10.71 -18.31 -22.50
C ARG A 239 -9.74 -17.16 -22.19
N ILE A 240 -8.69 -17.07 -22.98
CA ILE A 240 -7.77 -15.94 -22.97
C ILE A 240 -8.48 -14.72 -23.56
N LEU A 241 -8.39 -13.59 -22.86
CA LEU A 241 -8.86 -12.28 -23.32
C LEU A 241 -7.73 -11.53 -24.00
N SER A 242 -6.56 -11.46 -23.36
CA SER A 242 -5.38 -10.79 -23.90
C SER A 242 -4.10 -11.33 -23.27
N LEU A 243 -2.98 -11.08 -23.96
CA LEU A 243 -1.62 -11.24 -23.47
C LEU A 243 -0.94 -9.89 -23.49
N GLY A 244 -0.49 -9.39 -22.35
CA GLY A 244 0.43 -8.27 -22.25
C GLY A 244 1.87 -8.77 -22.40
N VAL A 245 2.68 -8.10 -23.23
CA VAL A 245 4.11 -8.36 -23.36
C VAL A 245 4.88 -7.06 -23.20
N THR A 246 5.85 -7.05 -22.30
CA THR A 246 6.72 -5.91 -22.05
C THR A 246 8.18 -6.37 -22.10
N PRO A 247 9.04 -5.68 -22.89
CA PRO A 247 10.44 -6.02 -22.95
C PRO A 247 11.15 -5.57 -21.66
N GLN A 248 12.10 -6.36 -21.16
CA GLN A 248 12.66 -6.11 -19.82
C GLN A 248 13.53 -4.84 -19.73
N ASN A 249 14.10 -4.41 -20.85
CA ASN A 249 14.91 -3.21 -20.99
C ASN A 249 14.08 -1.92 -21.06
N ASP A 250 12.83 -1.98 -21.53
CA ASP A 250 11.92 -0.83 -21.59
C ASP A 250 10.59 -1.13 -20.88
N LYS A 251 10.60 -0.84 -19.57
CA LYS A 251 9.45 -0.99 -18.68
C LYS A 251 8.33 0.01 -18.95
N GLY A 252 8.55 0.98 -19.84
CA GLY A 252 7.62 2.05 -20.16
C GLY A 252 6.63 1.72 -21.27
N ILE A 253 6.74 0.57 -21.96
CA ILE A 253 5.85 0.21 -23.07
C ILE A 253 5.34 -1.22 -22.89
N SER A 254 4.03 -1.42 -23.01
CA SER A 254 3.41 -2.76 -23.00
C SER A 254 2.61 -3.00 -24.26
N TYR A 255 2.83 -4.15 -24.90
CA TYR A 255 2.12 -4.55 -26.11
C TYR A 255 1.02 -5.53 -25.76
N CYS A 256 -0.22 -5.21 -26.16
CA CYS A 256 -1.38 -6.05 -25.91
C CYS A 256 -1.74 -6.86 -27.15
N PHE A 257 -1.77 -8.19 -26.99
CA PHE A 257 -2.13 -9.15 -28.02
C PHE A 257 -3.44 -9.88 -27.69
N TYR A 258 -4.34 -9.95 -28.66
CA TYR A 258 -5.57 -10.74 -28.58
C TYR A 258 -5.41 -12.17 -29.16
N PRO A 259 -6.36 -13.08 -28.91
CA PRO A 259 -6.27 -14.48 -29.33
C PRO A 259 -5.98 -14.72 -30.82
N TRP A 260 -6.44 -13.84 -31.72
CA TRP A 260 -6.16 -13.96 -33.16
C TRP A 260 -4.70 -13.65 -33.54
N HIS A 261 -3.93 -12.97 -32.69
CA HIS A 261 -2.49 -12.79 -32.90
C HIS A 261 -1.68 -14.04 -32.54
N PHE A 262 -2.21 -14.94 -31.71
CA PHE A 262 -1.46 -16.06 -31.15
C PHE A 262 -0.86 -17.01 -32.19
N PRO A 263 -1.54 -17.32 -33.33
CA PRO A 263 -0.90 -18.05 -34.42
C PRO A 263 0.33 -17.33 -35.00
N LEU A 264 0.30 -15.99 -35.09
CA LEU A 264 1.39 -15.19 -35.66
C LEU A 264 2.58 -15.08 -34.70
N ILE A 265 2.32 -15.03 -33.39
CA ILE A 265 3.36 -14.93 -32.36
C ILE A 265 3.81 -16.28 -31.79
N LYS A 266 3.21 -17.39 -32.24
CA LYS A 266 3.49 -18.75 -31.74
C LYS A 266 4.98 -19.07 -31.73
N LYS A 267 5.70 -18.74 -32.81
CA LYS A 267 7.14 -19.02 -32.91
C LYS A 267 7.97 -18.31 -31.84
N TYR A 268 7.51 -17.16 -31.34
CA TYR A 268 8.18 -16.39 -30.29
C TYR A 268 7.85 -16.93 -28.91
N LEU A 269 6.59 -17.29 -28.65
CA LEU A 269 6.18 -17.96 -27.40
C LEU A 269 6.83 -19.34 -27.22
N GLU A 270 7.17 -20.03 -28.31
CA GLU A 270 7.86 -21.33 -28.29
C GLU A 270 9.39 -21.23 -28.43
N SER A 271 9.92 -20.03 -28.69
CA SER A 271 11.35 -19.82 -28.94
C SER A 271 12.18 -20.22 -27.73
N ARG A 272 13.37 -20.79 -27.96
CA ARG A 272 14.39 -21.04 -26.93
C ARG A 272 15.38 -19.90 -26.75
N GLU A 273 15.37 -18.96 -27.69
CA GLU A 273 16.23 -17.79 -27.65
C GLU A 273 15.63 -16.67 -26.80
N ILE A 274 14.30 -16.71 -26.62
CA ILE A 274 13.55 -15.79 -25.75
C ILE A 274 13.39 -16.42 -24.38
N SER A 275 13.78 -15.66 -23.35
CA SER A 275 13.49 -15.96 -21.95
C SER A 275 12.20 -15.27 -21.54
N TRP A 276 11.25 -16.03 -20.99
CA TRP A 276 9.97 -15.51 -20.54
C TRP A 276 9.85 -15.48 -19.02
N ALA A 277 9.72 -14.27 -18.47
CA ALA A 277 9.35 -14.03 -17.09
C ALA A 277 7.85 -13.78 -16.96
N TRP A 278 7.19 -14.53 -16.08
CA TRP A 278 5.75 -14.42 -15.85
C TRP A 278 5.47 -14.07 -14.39
N HIS A 279 4.26 -13.63 -14.08
CA HIS A 279 3.76 -13.64 -12.71
C HIS A 279 2.76 -14.77 -12.55
N ASN A 280 3.05 -15.77 -11.70
CA ASN A 280 2.19 -16.96 -11.57
C ASN A 280 2.05 -17.78 -12.87
N GLY A 281 3.05 -17.69 -13.76
CA GLY A 281 2.97 -18.17 -15.14
C GLY A 281 2.64 -19.66 -15.27
N LYS A 282 2.95 -20.49 -14.26
CA LYS A 282 2.58 -21.92 -14.24
C LYS A 282 1.08 -22.15 -14.45
N PHE A 283 0.23 -21.19 -14.13
CA PHE A 283 -1.21 -21.23 -14.40
C PHE A 283 -1.53 -20.67 -15.78
N ASP A 284 -1.01 -19.49 -16.11
CA ASP A 284 -1.35 -18.76 -17.33
C ASP A 284 -0.96 -19.54 -18.59
N ILE A 285 0.25 -20.11 -18.61
CA ILE A 285 0.73 -20.83 -19.80
C ILE A 285 -0.06 -22.12 -20.07
N LYS A 286 -0.87 -22.61 -19.13
CA LYS A 286 -1.78 -23.75 -19.40
C LYS A 286 -2.84 -23.39 -20.44
N PHE A 287 -3.30 -22.14 -20.46
CA PHE A 287 -4.22 -21.65 -21.49
C PHE A 287 -3.54 -21.65 -22.86
N LEU A 288 -2.31 -21.15 -22.96
CA LEU A 288 -1.52 -21.18 -24.20
C LEU A 288 -1.27 -22.62 -24.67
N ARG A 289 -0.94 -23.53 -23.76
CA ARG A 289 -0.75 -24.96 -24.07
C ARG A 289 -2.01 -25.62 -24.60
N ARG A 290 -3.18 -25.28 -24.04
CA ARG A 290 -4.47 -25.73 -24.58
C ARG A 290 -4.72 -25.20 -26.00
N ALA A 291 -4.27 -24.00 -26.31
CA ALA A 291 -4.30 -23.44 -27.67
C ALA A 291 -3.23 -24.04 -28.62
N GLY A 292 -2.48 -25.05 -28.18
CA GLY A 292 -1.46 -25.72 -29.00
C GLY A 292 -0.14 -24.95 -29.10
N ILE A 293 0.13 -24.04 -28.15
CA ILE A 293 1.37 -23.26 -28.04
C ILE A 293 2.18 -23.81 -26.88
N LYS A 294 3.38 -24.30 -27.15
CA LYS A 294 4.30 -24.90 -26.16
C LYS A 294 5.06 -23.83 -25.36
N ALA A 295 4.33 -22.89 -24.77
CA ALA A 295 4.89 -21.84 -23.94
C ALA A 295 5.63 -22.41 -22.71
N ARG A 296 6.67 -21.69 -22.29
CA ARG A 296 7.50 -21.96 -21.12
C ARG A 296 7.42 -20.81 -20.13
N VAL A 297 7.72 -21.14 -18.88
CA VAL A 297 8.00 -20.21 -17.80
C VAL A 297 9.47 -20.40 -17.50
N ASP A 298 10.29 -19.44 -17.88
CA ASP A 298 11.72 -19.46 -17.58
C ASP A 298 11.95 -18.82 -16.21
N ASP A 299 11.27 -17.71 -15.93
CA ASP A 299 11.18 -17.07 -14.61
C ASP A 299 9.72 -16.88 -14.15
N ASP A 300 9.49 -16.95 -12.84
CA ASP A 300 8.18 -16.75 -12.23
C ASP A 300 8.31 -15.82 -11.03
N THR A 301 7.91 -14.55 -11.22
CA THR A 301 8.07 -13.48 -10.24
C THR A 301 7.25 -13.73 -8.97
N LEU A 302 6.15 -14.49 -9.04
CA LEU A 302 5.40 -14.91 -7.85
C LEU A 302 6.27 -15.85 -7.01
N LEU A 303 6.87 -16.86 -7.64
CA LEU A 303 7.73 -17.84 -6.95
C LEU A 303 9.01 -17.20 -6.43
N MET A 304 9.62 -16.29 -7.19
CA MET A 304 10.77 -15.51 -6.75
C MET A 304 10.42 -14.62 -5.55
N SER A 305 9.22 -14.03 -5.53
CA SER A 305 8.75 -13.28 -4.37
C SER A 305 8.66 -14.20 -3.13
N TYR A 306 8.18 -15.44 -3.29
CA TYR A 306 8.16 -16.45 -2.22
C TYR A 306 9.54 -16.94 -1.76
N THR A 307 10.61 -16.78 -2.55
CA THR A 307 11.97 -17.13 -2.09
C THR A 307 12.58 -16.05 -1.20
N LEU A 308 12.10 -14.81 -1.32
CA LEU A 308 12.51 -13.69 -0.46
C LEU A 308 11.77 -13.69 0.86
N ASP A 309 10.52 -14.16 0.86
CA ASP A 309 9.65 -14.17 2.03
C ASP A 309 8.60 -15.28 1.89
N GLU A 310 8.44 -16.12 2.90
CA GLU A 310 7.54 -17.29 2.90
C GLU A 310 6.14 -16.99 3.45
N GLU A 311 5.88 -15.76 3.91
CA GLU A 311 4.57 -15.36 4.45
C GLU A 311 3.49 -15.29 3.35
N GLY A 312 2.41 -16.06 3.52
CA GLY A 312 1.31 -16.08 2.56
C GLY A 312 0.55 -14.74 2.45
N GLY A 313 -0.07 -14.52 1.28
CA GLY A 313 -1.10 -13.48 1.08
C GLY A 313 -0.62 -12.07 0.70
N VAL A 314 0.67 -11.90 0.36
CA VAL A 314 1.27 -10.59 -0.02
C VAL A 314 2.07 -10.67 -1.33
N HIS A 315 1.90 -11.76 -2.10
CA HIS A 315 2.73 -12.04 -3.27
C HIS A 315 2.02 -11.82 -4.60
N ASP A 316 0.72 -11.50 -4.58
CA ASP A 316 -0.01 -11.22 -5.80
C ASP A 316 0.52 -9.98 -6.53
N LEU A 317 0.35 -9.94 -7.85
CA LEU A 317 0.92 -8.91 -8.71
C LEU A 317 0.48 -7.49 -8.29
N GLU A 318 -0.77 -7.33 -7.85
CA GLU A 318 -1.32 -6.04 -7.43
C GLU A 318 -0.58 -5.53 -6.18
N THR A 319 -0.47 -6.37 -5.16
CA THR A 319 0.26 -6.03 -3.93
C THR A 319 1.74 -5.75 -4.23
N VAL A 320 2.42 -6.63 -4.96
CA VAL A 320 3.86 -6.48 -5.25
C VAL A 320 4.13 -5.25 -6.11
N SER A 321 3.30 -4.97 -7.12
CA SER A 321 3.47 -3.78 -7.96
C SER A 321 3.19 -2.49 -7.20
N ALA A 322 2.18 -2.46 -6.32
CA ALA A 322 1.93 -1.33 -5.45
C ALA A 322 3.09 -1.11 -4.45
N ASP A 323 3.55 -2.17 -3.80
CA ASP A 323 4.59 -2.09 -2.78
C ASP A 323 5.98 -1.82 -3.38
N VAL A 324 6.28 -2.25 -4.61
CA VAL A 324 7.62 -2.02 -5.20
C VAL A 324 7.66 -0.78 -6.09
N LEU A 325 6.59 -0.51 -6.85
CA LEU A 325 6.57 0.51 -7.90
C LEU A 325 5.59 1.64 -7.63
N ASP A 326 4.86 1.66 -6.51
CA ASP A 326 3.76 2.61 -6.28
C ASP A 326 2.69 2.54 -7.39
N ALA A 327 2.53 1.36 -8.02
CA ALA A 327 1.59 1.17 -9.10
C ALA A 327 0.14 1.36 -8.61
N PRO A 328 -0.73 2.06 -9.36
CA PRO A 328 -2.12 2.24 -9.00
C PRO A 328 -2.87 0.90 -9.03
N ASP A 329 -4.01 0.84 -8.35
CA ASP A 329 -4.90 -0.31 -8.50
C ASP A 329 -5.49 -0.27 -9.92
N TYR A 330 -5.12 -1.26 -10.73
CA TYR A 330 -5.52 -1.36 -12.13
C TYR A 330 -6.85 -2.09 -12.32
N LYS A 331 -7.35 -2.81 -11.31
CA LYS A 331 -8.61 -3.57 -11.42
C LYS A 331 -9.80 -2.66 -11.62
N TYR A 332 -9.81 -1.49 -10.98
CA TYR A 332 -10.83 -0.47 -11.23
C TYR A 332 -10.77 0.11 -12.65
N MET A 333 -9.58 0.16 -13.26
CA MET A 333 -9.41 0.67 -14.62
C MET A 333 -9.96 -0.29 -15.68
N ILE A 334 -9.86 -1.60 -15.44
CA ILE A 334 -10.37 -2.63 -16.36
C ILE A 334 -11.84 -2.97 -16.13
N GLN A 335 -12.40 -2.69 -14.94
CA GLN A 335 -13.78 -3.04 -14.56
C GLN A 335 -14.87 -2.59 -15.57
N PRO A 336 -14.80 -1.40 -16.20
CA PRO A 336 -15.78 -0.99 -17.22
C PRO A 336 -15.70 -1.80 -18.52
N TYR A 337 -14.59 -2.52 -18.74
CA TYR A 337 -14.30 -3.29 -19.95
C TYR A 337 -14.44 -4.79 -19.75
N LEU A 338 -14.62 -5.24 -18.50
CA LEU A 338 -14.96 -6.62 -18.19
C LEU A 338 -16.43 -6.88 -18.54
N PRO A 339 -16.76 -8.07 -19.10
CA PRO A 339 -18.08 -8.39 -19.64
C PRO A 339 -19.21 -8.47 -18.62
#